data_AF-A0A812N7D9-F1
#
_entry.id   AF-A0A812N7D9-F1
#
_cell.length_a   1.000
_cell.length_b   1.000
_cell.length_c   1.000
_cell.angle_alpha   90.00
_cell.angle_beta   90.00
_cell.angle_gamma   90.00
#
_symmetry.space_group_name_H-M   'P 1'
#
loop_
_entity.id
_entity.type
_entity.pdbx_description
1 polymer ?
#
loop_
_entity_poly.entity_id
_entity_poly.type
_entity_poly.pdbx_seq_one_letter_code
_entity_poly.pdbx_strand_id
1 'polypeptide(L)'
;MFSTCRKEELEVKQHIKHSKIAAGQLFYIGVGIPPQARFADLRADAVLIGPGLPALSSADRALIPPEVLADPVWNIAGVGAILRRSPADQSTCAHLGEVMQRSSSVVNGRCNFYEPFGRTNSWRVLDADGNFLPTAGGTYYAAVFLQSHSSGKVGIALGTWVENFWTPHPQSTPACTREIIDFSEEKDGDQSDCFPVQQ
;
A
#
# COMPACT_ATOMS: atom_id res chain seq x y z
N MET A 1 14.33 -24.04 29.52
CA MET A 1 15.32 -23.60 28.51
C MET A 1 14.55 -22.76 27.51
N PHE A 2 14.75 -21.44 27.56
CA PHE A 2 13.96 -20.46 26.81
C PHE A 2 14.37 -20.47 25.33
N SER A 3 13.40 -20.57 24.42
CA SER A 3 13.54 -19.97 23.10
C SER A 3 12.45 -18.90 22.95
N THR A 4 12.91 -17.66 22.96
CA THR A 4 12.13 -16.46 22.71
C THR A 4 11.71 -16.45 21.24
N CYS A 5 10.40 -16.51 21.00
CA CYS A 5 9.82 -16.21 19.70
C CYS A 5 10.02 -14.70 19.47
N ARG A 6 10.96 -14.33 18.60
CA ARG A 6 11.14 -12.92 18.19
C ARG A 6 9.89 -12.50 17.40
N LYS A 7 9.15 -11.56 17.97
CA LYS A 7 8.03 -10.84 17.32
C LYS A 7 8.66 -9.87 16.32
N GLU A 8 9.01 -10.35 15.13
CA GLU A 8 9.37 -9.47 14.01
C GLU A 8 8.07 -8.88 13.45
N GLU A 9 7.69 -7.72 13.99
CA GLU A 9 6.59 -6.90 13.48
C GLU A 9 7.07 -6.15 12.24
N LEU A 10 6.39 -6.38 11.11
CA LEU A 10 6.62 -5.60 9.89
C LEU A 10 5.85 -4.28 10.02
N GLU A 11 6.43 -3.31 10.70
CA GLU A 11 5.91 -1.94 10.75
C GLU A 11 6.36 -1.21 9.47
N VAL A 12 5.54 -1.21 8.42
CA VAL A 12 5.83 -0.45 7.20
C VAL A 12 5.43 1.01 7.43
N LYS A 13 6.32 1.80 8.05
CA LYS A 13 6.21 3.27 8.05
C LYS A 13 6.80 3.81 6.74
N GLN A 14 5.96 3.95 5.72
CA GLN A 14 6.42 4.59 4.49
C GLN A 14 6.29 6.11 4.63
N HIS A 15 7.43 6.79 4.80
CA HIS A 15 7.50 8.25 4.67
C HIS A 15 7.38 8.62 3.19
N ILE A 16 6.19 9.02 2.75
CA ILE A 16 5.99 9.61 1.42
C ILE A 16 6.80 10.91 1.38
N LYS A 17 7.91 10.93 0.62
CA LYS A 17 8.75 12.11 0.42
C LYS A 17 7.89 13.27 -0.08
N HIS A 18 7.89 14.36 0.71
CA HIS A 18 7.33 15.71 0.55
C HIS A 18 6.73 16.10 -0.82
N SER A 19 5.70 15.39 -1.28
CA SER A 19 4.79 15.93 -2.28
C SER A 19 3.80 16.81 -1.53
N LYS A 20 3.71 18.10 -1.87
CA LYS A 20 2.71 18.99 -1.25
C LYS A 20 1.32 18.45 -1.58
N ILE A 21 0.68 17.80 -0.61
CA ILE A 21 -0.69 17.32 -0.76
C ILE A 21 -1.59 18.52 -1.06
N ALA A 22 -2.30 18.50 -2.17
CA ALA A 22 -3.31 19.51 -2.48
C ALA A 22 -4.59 19.23 -1.68
N ALA A 23 -5.33 20.26 -1.32
CA ALA A 23 -6.64 20.07 -0.69
C ALA A 23 -7.56 19.33 -1.67
N GLY A 24 -8.20 18.27 -1.18
CA GLY A 24 -9.09 17.43 -1.96
C GLY A 24 -8.40 16.49 -2.95
N GLN A 25 -7.08 16.29 -2.81
CA GLN A 25 -6.36 15.28 -3.58
C GLN A 25 -6.91 13.89 -3.27
N LEU A 26 -7.10 13.09 -4.33
CA LEU A 26 -7.47 11.69 -4.19
C LEU A 26 -6.22 10.84 -3.95
N PHE A 27 -6.36 9.88 -3.05
CA PHE A 27 -5.31 8.95 -2.67
C PHE A 27 -5.79 7.51 -2.88
N TYR A 28 -4.88 6.71 -3.42
CA TYR A 28 -5.06 5.29 -3.65
C TYR A 28 -4.28 4.49 -2.61
N ILE A 29 -4.91 3.43 -2.11
CA ILE A 29 -4.24 2.39 -1.33
C ILE A 29 -4.69 1.02 -1.81
N GLY A 30 -3.73 0.24 -2.30
CA GLY A 30 -3.92 -1.14 -2.74
C GLY A 30 -3.01 -2.09 -1.98
N VAL A 31 -3.51 -3.30 -1.72
CA VAL A 31 -2.74 -4.38 -1.10
C VAL A 31 -2.80 -5.64 -1.95
N GLY A 32 -1.61 -6.15 -2.29
CA GLY A 32 -1.40 -7.38 -3.02
C GLY A 32 -0.74 -8.45 -2.15
N ILE A 33 -1.00 -9.71 -2.45
CA ILE A 33 -0.39 -10.87 -1.81
C ILE A 33 0.19 -11.77 -2.90
N PRO A 34 1.41 -12.30 -2.74
CA PRO A 34 1.95 -13.25 -3.70
C PRO A 34 1.02 -14.46 -3.87
N PRO A 35 0.75 -14.93 -5.10
CA PRO A 35 -0.21 -16.00 -5.37
C PRO A 35 0.41 -17.37 -5.05
N GLN A 36 0.64 -17.61 -3.76
CA GLN A 36 1.27 -18.81 -3.23
C GLN A 36 0.26 -19.52 -2.33
N ALA A 37 0.11 -20.84 -2.45
CA ALA A 37 -0.91 -21.60 -1.73
C ALA A 37 -0.88 -21.37 -0.21
N ARG A 38 0.31 -21.21 0.39
CA ARG A 38 0.46 -20.92 1.83
C ARG A 38 -0.10 -19.57 2.29
N PHE A 39 -0.45 -18.69 1.34
CA PHE A 39 -1.02 -17.37 1.58
C PHE A 39 -2.49 -17.28 1.11
N ALA A 40 -3.10 -18.41 0.75
CA ALA A 40 -4.42 -18.46 0.13
C ALA A 40 -5.54 -17.85 0.98
N ASP A 41 -5.36 -17.76 2.30
CA ASP A 41 -6.35 -17.16 3.20
C ASP A 41 -5.94 -15.78 3.72
N LEU A 42 -4.75 -15.29 3.36
CA LEU A 42 -4.29 -14.00 3.86
C LEU A 42 -5.16 -12.87 3.32
N ARG A 43 -5.55 -11.96 4.22
CA ARG A 43 -6.23 -10.71 3.91
C ARG A 43 -5.60 -9.60 4.73
N ALA A 44 -5.61 -8.40 4.17
CA ALA A 44 -5.04 -7.23 4.81
C ALA A 44 -6.02 -6.07 4.73
N ASP A 45 -6.20 -5.40 5.86
CA ASP A 45 -6.93 -4.14 5.96
C ASP A 45 -5.93 -2.99 5.97
N ALA A 46 -6.41 -1.79 5.70
CA ALA A 46 -5.61 -0.59 5.77
C ALA A 46 -6.35 0.52 6.50
N VAL A 47 -5.61 1.34 7.22
CA VAL A 47 -6.12 2.59 7.81
C VAL A 47 -5.29 3.76 7.31
N LEU A 48 -5.98 4.79 6.83
CA LEU A 48 -5.41 6.06 6.45
C LEU A 48 -5.70 7.07 7.56
N ILE A 49 -4.69 7.72 8.11
CA ILE A 49 -4.76 8.61 9.26
C ILE A 49 -4.24 9.98 8.83
N GLY A 50 -4.90 11.06 9.23
CA GLY A 50 -4.43 12.39 8.92
C GLY A 50 -5.43 13.50 9.23
N PRO A 51 -5.02 14.76 9.02
CA PRO A 51 -5.83 15.92 9.32
C PRO A 51 -7.09 15.98 8.45
N GLY A 52 -8.19 16.43 9.07
CA GLY A 52 -9.48 16.63 8.42
C GLY A 52 -10.26 15.36 8.03
N LEU A 53 -9.66 14.18 8.20
CA LEU A 53 -10.39 12.91 8.04
C LEU A 53 -11.45 12.75 9.14
N PRO A 54 -12.50 11.94 8.92
CA PRO A 54 -13.52 11.71 9.94
C PRO A 54 -12.95 10.97 11.16
N ALA A 55 -13.58 11.14 12.32
CA ALA A 55 -13.29 10.29 13.46
C ALA A 55 -13.81 8.87 13.18
N LEU A 56 -13.00 7.85 13.50
CA LEU A 56 -13.45 6.46 13.43
C LEU A 56 -14.55 6.19 14.45
N SER A 57 -15.54 5.39 14.04
CA SER A 57 -16.54 4.87 14.97
C SER A 57 -15.89 3.91 15.98
N SER A 58 -16.55 3.67 17.11
CA SER A 58 -16.09 2.65 18.08
C SER A 58 -16.05 1.25 17.46
N ALA A 59 -16.94 0.96 16.51
CA ALA A 59 -16.98 -0.30 15.78
C ALA A 59 -15.76 -0.44 14.85
N ASP A 60 -15.40 0.61 14.11
CA ASP A 60 -14.21 0.58 13.24
C ASP A 60 -12.92 0.48 14.05
N ARG A 61 -12.82 1.21 15.17
CA ARG A 61 -11.66 1.13 16.06
C ARG A 61 -11.47 -0.29 16.61
N ALA A 62 -12.56 -1.01 16.91
CA ALA A 62 -12.47 -2.39 17.41
C ALA A 62 -11.93 -3.39 16.37
N LEU A 63 -11.88 -3.02 15.09
CA LEU A 63 -11.35 -3.85 14.01
C LEU A 63 -9.85 -3.58 13.74
N ILE A 64 -9.30 -2.52 14.32
CA ILE A 64 -7.88 -2.15 14.16
C ILE A 64 -7.07 -2.82 15.27
N PRO A 65 -5.96 -3.51 14.95
CA PRO A 65 -5.09 -4.11 15.96
C PRO A 65 -4.65 -3.08 17.02
N PRO A 66 -4.61 -3.46 18.31
CA PRO A 66 -4.16 -2.58 19.38
C PRO A 66 -2.77 -2.00 19.12
N GLU A 67 -1.88 -2.75 18.47
CA GLU A 67 -0.54 -2.30 18.09
C GLU A 67 -0.58 -1.12 17.11
N VAL A 68 -1.50 -1.15 16.13
CA VAL A 68 -1.68 -0.03 15.19
C VAL A 68 -2.27 1.17 15.91
N LEU A 69 -3.19 0.96 16.85
CA LEU A 69 -3.80 2.02 17.67
C LEU A 69 -2.83 2.63 18.69
N ALA A 70 -1.77 1.92 19.06
CA ALA A 70 -0.76 2.39 20.00
C ALA A 70 0.27 3.34 19.38
N ASP A 71 0.29 3.49 18.04
CA ASP A 71 1.23 4.40 17.37
C ASP A 71 0.97 5.87 17.80
N PRO A 72 2.04 6.67 18.07
CA PRO A 72 1.90 8.07 18.48
C PRO A 72 1.11 8.96 17.50
N VAL A 73 0.97 8.58 16.23
CA VAL A 73 0.18 9.29 15.23
C VAL A 73 -1.26 9.56 15.70
N TRP A 74 -1.84 8.65 16.48
CA TRP A 74 -3.20 8.78 17.00
C TRP A 74 -3.36 9.88 18.07
N ASN A 75 -2.25 10.36 18.64
CA ASN A 75 -2.22 11.42 19.64
C ASN A 75 -2.06 12.82 19.03
N ILE A 76 -1.86 12.92 17.71
CA ILE A 76 -1.76 14.20 17.02
C ILE A 76 -3.14 14.88 17.06
N ALA A 77 -3.20 16.12 17.54
CA ALA A 77 -4.44 16.86 17.61
C ALA A 77 -5.05 17.06 16.21
N GLY A 78 -6.36 16.81 16.08
CA GLY A 78 -7.10 17.06 14.84
C GLY A 78 -6.93 16.01 13.74
N VAL A 79 -6.32 14.85 14.02
CA VAL A 79 -6.32 13.72 13.07
C VAL A 79 -7.61 12.92 13.18
N GLY A 80 -8.11 12.50 12.02
CA GLY A 80 -9.09 11.43 11.89
C GLY A 80 -8.51 10.26 11.11
N ALA A 81 -9.34 9.29 10.77
CA ALA A 81 -8.92 8.17 9.94
C ALA A 81 -10.06 7.55 9.13
N ILE A 82 -9.68 6.86 8.05
CA ILE A 82 -10.55 6.04 7.21
C ILE A 82 -10.05 4.60 7.28
N LEU A 83 -10.90 3.68 7.70
CA LEU A 83 -10.64 2.24 7.65
C LEU A 83 -11.11 1.66 6.31
N ARG A 84 -10.23 0.91 5.64
CA ARG A 84 -10.50 0.19 4.40
C ARG A 84 -10.30 -1.30 4.65
N ARG A 85 -11.37 -2.07 4.47
CA ARG A 85 -11.36 -3.50 4.75
C ARG A 85 -11.29 -4.33 3.49
N SER A 86 -10.43 -5.33 3.49
CA SER A 86 -10.44 -6.40 2.49
C SER A 86 -11.74 -7.19 2.66
N PRO A 87 -12.55 -7.31 1.60
CA PRO A 87 -13.80 -8.06 1.68
C PRO A 87 -13.50 -9.54 1.90
N ALA A 88 -14.43 -10.20 2.59
CA ALA A 88 -14.38 -11.64 2.78
C ALA A 88 -14.57 -12.39 1.45
N ASP A 89 -15.48 -11.88 0.60
CA ASP A 89 -15.72 -12.41 -0.74
C ASP A 89 -14.82 -11.71 -1.76
N GLN A 90 -13.98 -12.50 -2.43
CA GLN A 90 -13.10 -12.07 -3.53
C GLN A 90 -13.36 -12.91 -4.79
N SER A 91 -14.50 -13.61 -4.85
CA SER A 91 -14.84 -14.54 -5.94
C SER A 91 -15.32 -13.85 -7.21
N THR A 92 -15.48 -12.53 -7.18
CA THR A 92 -16.00 -11.73 -8.31
C THR A 92 -15.11 -10.56 -8.70
N CYS A 93 -14.13 -10.19 -7.88
CA CYS A 93 -13.30 -8.99 -8.06
C CYS A 93 -14.04 -7.66 -8.06
N ALA A 94 -15.28 -7.64 -7.57
CA ALA A 94 -16.08 -6.44 -7.45
C ALA A 94 -15.45 -5.37 -6.53
N HIS A 95 -14.50 -5.74 -5.67
CA HIS A 95 -13.80 -4.82 -4.79
C HIS A 95 -12.63 -4.09 -5.44
N LEU A 96 -12.23 -4.49 -6.65
CA LEU A 96 -11.17 -3.83 -7.40
C LEU A 96 -11.73 -2.65 -8.19
N GLY A 97 -10.92 -1.63 -8.45
CA GLY A 97 -11.23 -0.57 -9.41
C GLY A 97 -11.39 -1.13 -10.82
N GLU A 98 -12.11 -0.43 -11.70
CA GLU A 98 -12.40 -0.89 -13.07
C GLU A 98 -11.12 -1.26 -13.85
N VAL A 99 -10.07 -0.44 -13.67
CA VAL A 99 -8.74 -0.61 -14.25
C VAL A 99 -8.14 -1.96 -13.85
N MET A 100 -8.16 -2.26 -12.55
CA MET A 100 -7.65 -3.50 -11.97
C MET A 100 -8.48 -4.72 -12.35
N GLN A 101 -9.81 -4.58 -12.39
CA GLN A 101 -10.71 -5.65 -12.78
C GLN A 101 -10.43 -6.14 -14.21
N ARG A 102 -10.16 -5.23 -15.15
CA ARG A 102 -9.85 -5.58 -16.55
C ARG A 102 -8.59 -6.43 -16.72
N SER A 103 -7.69 -6.41 -15.75
CA SER A 103 -6.46 -7.21 -15.72
C SER A 103 -6.47 -8.28 -14.65
N SER A 104 -7.65 -8.62 -14.13
CA SER A 104 -7.83 -9.61 -13.07
C SER A 104 -8.67 -10.79 -13.55
N SER A 105 -8.38 -11.96 -13.03
CA SER A 105 -9.19 -13.16 -13.17
C SER A 105 -9.40 -13.81 -11.81
N VAL A 106 -10.47 -14.60 -11.66
CA VAL A 106 -10.73 -15.32 -10.42
C VAL A 106 -9.99 -16.66 -10.46
N VAL A 107 -9.08 -16.88 -9.52
CA VAL A 107 -8.33 -18.12 -9.36
C VAL A 107 -8.46 -18.58 -7.91
N ASN A 108 -8.99 -19.78 -7.70
CA ASN A 108 -9.26 -20.34 -6.37
C ASN A 108 -10.10 -19.42 -5.47
N GLY A 109 -11.12 -18.77 -6.04
CA GLY A 109 -12.00 -17.84 -5.32
C GLY A 109 -11.34 -16.50 -4.95
N ARG A 110 -10.19 -16.17 -5.55
CA ARG A 110 -9.47 -14.92 -5.31
C ARG A 110 -9.20 -14.15 -6.59
N CYS A 111 -9.06 -12.84 -6.44
CA CYS A 111 -8.72 -11.94 -7.54
C CYS A 111 -7.23 -11.96 -7.85
N ASN A 112 -6.89 -12.76 -8.85
CA ASN A 112 -5.55 -12.81 -9.42
C ASN A 112 -5.39 -11.70 -10.46
N PHE A 113 -4.76 -10.61 -10.04
CA PHE A 113 -4.37 -9.51 -10.90
C PHE A 113 -3.07 -9.84 -11.61
N TYR A 114 -3.07 -9.71 -12.93
CA TYR A 114 -1.89 -9.75 -13.77
C TYR A 114 -1.43 -8.32 -14.07
N GLU A 115 -0.28 -7.95 -13.55
CA GLU A 115 0.34 -6.65 -13.76
C GLU A 115 1.10 -6.67 -15.10
N PRO A 116 0.67 -5.93 -16.15
CA PRO A 116 1.19 -6.11 -17.51
C PRO A 116 2.65 -5.68 -17.70
N PHE A 117 3.09 -4.67 -16.95
CA PHE A 117 4.43 -4.09 -17.10
C PHE A 117 5.52 -5.02 -16.58
N GLY A 118 5.45 -5.41 -15.30
CA GLY A 118 6.36 -6.40 -14.70
C GLY A 118 5.99 -7.84 -15.02
N ARG A 119 4.85 -8.09 -15.67
CA ARG A 119 4.35 -9.42 -16.04
C ARG A 119 4.19 -10.35 -14.83
N THR A 120 3.77 -9.78 -13.71
CA THR A 120 3.65 -10.48 -12.43
C THR A 120 2.19 -10.76 -12.07
N ASN A 121 1.95 -11.78 -11.25
CA ASN A 121 0.64 -12.06 -10.69
C ASN A 121 0.64 -11.75 -9.20
N SER A 122 -0.46 -11.19 -8.71
CA SER A 122 -0.72 -11.02 -7.28
C SER A 122 -2.20 -11.19 -6.97
N TRP A 123 -2.51 -11.75 -5.80
CA TRP A 123 -3.86 -11.67 -5.28
C TRP A 123 -4.09 -10.27 -4.74
N ARG A 124 -4.98 -9.51 -5.38
CA ARG A 124 -5.32 -8.16 -4.95
C ARG A 124 -6.46 -8.23 -3.96
N VAL A 125 -6.13 -8.00 -2.69
CA VAL A 125 -7.01 -8.28 -1.56
C VAL A 125 -7.70 -7.02 -1.04
N LEU A 126 -7.07 -5.87 -1.24
CA LEU A 126 -7.63 -4.56 -0.95
C LEU A 126 -7.31 -3.66 -2.12
N ASP A 127 -8.31 -2.90 -2.53
CA ASP A 127 -8.18 -1.86 -3.53
C ASP A 127 -9.15 -0.76 -3.13
N ALA A 128 -8.60 0.40 -2.77
CA ALA A 128 -9.37 1.53 -2.31
C ALA A 128 -8.88 2.78 -3.03
N ASP A 129 -9.49 3.02 -4.18
CA ASP A 129 -9.40 4.27 -4.92
C ASP A 129 -10.17 5.41 -4.24
N GLY A 130 -9.79 6.64 -4.57
CA GLY A 130 -10.59 7.82 -4.27
C GLY A 130 -10.68 8.19 -2.79
N ASN A 131 -9.68 7.85 -1.96
CA ASN A 131 -9.62 8.37 -0.60
C ASN A 131 -9.36 9.88 -0.64
N PHE A 132 -10.33 10.65 -0.17
CA PHE A 132 -10.24 12.11 -0.19
C PHE A 132 -9.30 12.62 0.92
N LEU A 133 -8.26 13.37 0.54
CA LEU A 133 -7.34 14.04 1.46
C LEU A 133 -7.75 15.51 1.63
N PRO A 134 -8.46 15.88 2.71
CA PRO A 134 -9.12 17.18 2.82
C PRO A 134 -8.16 18.37 3.06
N THR A 135 -7.00 18.15 3.68
CA THR A 135 -6.14 19.22 4.18
C THR A 135 -4.90 19.39 3.32
N ALA A 136 -4.79 20.53 2.64
CA ALA A 136 -3.59 20.90 1.90
C ALA A 136 -2.36 20.96 2.82
N GLY A 137 -1.23 20.44 2.36
CA GLY A 137 0.03 20.39 3.11
C GLY A 137 -0.01 19.51 4.36
N GLY A 138 -1.09 18.78 4.60
CA GLY A 138 -1.22 17.84 5.70
C GLY A 138 -0.33 16.61 5.52
N THR A 139 0.18 16.07 6.62
CA THR A 139 0.83 14.75 6.63
C THR A 139 -0.22 13.68 6.86
N TYR A 140 -0.26 12.71 5.94
CA TYR A 140 -1.11 11.53 6.03
C TYR A 140 -0.24 10.29 6.24
N TYR A 141 -0.75 9.37 7.05
CA TYR A 141 -0.09 8.13 7.44
C TYR A 141 -0.97 6.98 6.99
N ALA A 142 -0.36 5.90 6.52
CA ALA A 142 -1.06 4.68 6.19
C ALA A 142 -0.48 3.53 7.01
N ALA A 143 -1.34 2.69 7.56
CA ALA A 143 -0.96 1.42 8.16
C ALA A 143 -1.74 0.29 7.48
N VAL A 144 -1.04 -0.79 7.15
CA VAL A 144 -1.63 -2.01 6.57
C VAL A 144 -1.36 -3.15 7.53
N PHE A 145 -2.39 -3.93 7.84
CA PHE A 145 -2.31 -5.00 8.82
C PHE A 145 -3.14 -6.21 8.37
N LEU A 146 -2.72 -7.40 8.78
CA LEU A 146 -3.42 -8.65 8.44
C LEU A 146 -4.67 -8.81 9.31
N GLN A 147 -5.77 -9.28 8.72
CA GLN A 147 -7.04 -9.51 9.45
C GLN A 147 -6.95 -10.69 10.44
N SER A 148 -6.01 -11.61 10.23
CA SER A 148 -5.77 -12.78 11.07
C SER A 148 -4.44 -12.66 11.80
N HIS A 149 -4.32 -13.31 12.96
CA HIS A 149 -3.05 -13.52 13.67
C HIS A 149 -2.15 -14.50 12.88
N SER A 150 -1.69 -14.07 11.72
CA SER A 150 -0.89 -14.82 10.77
C SER A 150 0.33 -14.01 10.37
N SER A 151 1.39 -14.69 9.93
CA SER A 151 2.51 -14.07 9.23
C SER A 151 2.34 -14.22 7.71
N GLY A 152 2.87 -13.27 6.95
CA GLY A 152 2.68 -13.27 5.51
C GLY A 152 3.55 -12.24 4.80
N LYS A 153 3.54 -12.31 3.47
CA LYS A 153 4.12 -11.27 2.62
C LYS A 153 2.99 -10.48 1.99
N VAL A 154 3.03 -9.16 2.16
CA VAL A 154 2.12 -8.21 1.51
C VAL A 154 2.93 -7.24 0.65
N GLY A 155 2.38 -6.85 -0.49
CA GLY A 155 2.82 -5.71 -1.29
C GLY A 155 1.83 -4.58 -1.10
N ILE A 156 2.33 -3.38 -0.84
CA ILE A 156 1.50 -2.20 -0.62
C ILE A 156 1.79 -1.23 -1.76
N ALA A 157 0.74 -0.76 -2.42
CA ALA A 157 0.82 0.26 -3.44
C ALA A 157 0.07 1.50 -2.95
N LEU A 158 0.75 2.63 -2.91
CA LEU A 158 0.23 3.93 -2.48
C LEU A 158 0.44 4.92 -3.62
N GLY A 159 -0.55 5.77 -3.88
CA GLY A 159 -0.47 6.68 -5.00
C GLY A 159 -1.47 7.82 -4.96
N THR A 160 -1.22 8.82 -5.79
CA THR A 160 -2.15 9.93 -6.04
C THR A 160 -2.45 10.10 -7.52
N TRP A 161 -1.95 9.18 -8.35
CA TRP A 161 -2.18 9.16 -9.79
C TRP A 161 -3.44 8.34 -10.10
N VAL A 162 -4.03 8.60 -11.27
CA VAL A 162 -5.05 7.74 -11.83
C VAL A 162 -4.38 6.44 -12.27
N GLU A 163 -4.77 5.32 -11.67
CA GLU A 163 -4.18 4.02 -11.96
C GLU A 163 -4.37 3.66 -13.44
N ASN A 164 -3.28 3.30 -14.12
CA ASN A 164 -3.27 3.04 -15.56
C ASN A 164 -2.15 2.07 -15.89
N PHE A 165 -2.51 0.88 -16.37
CA PHE A 165 -1.58 -0.21 -16.67
C PHE A 165 -1.32 -0.44 -18.16
N TRP A 166 -1.87 0.41 -19.04
CA TRP A 166 -1.84 0.19 -20.49
C TRP A 166 -1.22 1.35 -21.26
N THR A 167 -1.25 2.57 -20.72
CA THR A 167 -0.63 3.71 -21.39
C THR A 167 0.89 3.56 -21.26
N PRO A 168 1.63 3.46 -22.38
CA PRO A 168 3.08 3.40 -22.32
C PRO A 168 3.61 4.64 -21.61
N HIS A 169 4.32 4.46 -20.51
CA HIS A 169 5.05 5.55 -19.89
C HIS A 169 6.41 5.65 -20.60
N PRO A 170 6.70 6.77 -21.29
CA PRO A 170 7.99 6.94 -21.94
C PRO A 170 9.09 6.95 -20.87
N GLN A 171 9.80 5.84 -20.76
CA GLN A 171 11.01 5.80 -19.93
C GLN A 171 12.10 6.55 -20.70
N SER A 172 12.52 7.71 -20.20
CA SER A 172 13.83 8.22 -20.58
C SER A 172 14.85 7.27 -19.99
N THR A 173 15.43 6.38 -20.81
CA THR A 173 16.56 5.56 -20.38
C THR A 173 17.62 6.52 -19.83
N PRO A 174 17.93 6.48 -18.52
CA PRO A 174 18.98 7.30 -17.97
C PRO A 174 20.27 6.92 -18.70
N ALA A 175 21.00 7.90 -19.21
CA ALA A 175 22.28 7.66 -19.88
C ALA A 175 23.41 7.31 -18.89
N CYS A 176 23.11 7.18 -17.59
CA CYS A 176 24.12 6.84 -16.60
C CYS A 176 24.49 5.35 -16.70
N THR A 177 25.78 5.05 -16.73
CA THR A 177 26.29 3.69 -16.63
C THR A 177 26.42 3.34 -15.15
N ARG A 178 25.52 2.54 -14.58
CA ARG A 178 25.70 1.99 -13.24
C ARG A 178 26.66 0.79 -13.31
N GLU A 179 27.67 0.74 -12.45
CA GLU A 179 28.42 -0.50 -12.23
C GLU A 179 27.51 -1.51 -11.52
N ILE A 180 27.09 -2.54 -12.25
CA ILE A 180 26.08 -3.54 -11.81
C ILE A 180 26.67 -4.68 -10.98
N ILE A 181 27.95 -4.57 -10.60
CA ILE A 181 28.71 -5.60 -9.86
C ILE A 181 28.65 -5.41 -8.34
N ASP A 182 28.08 -4.30 -7.85
CA ASP A 182 28.02 -3.96 -6.44
C ASP A 182 26.58 -3.59 -6.03
N PHE A 183 26.00 -4.41 -5.14
CA PHE A 183 24.66 -4.22 -4.57
C PHE A 183 24.71 -3.63 -3.15
N SER A 184 25.89 -3.23 -2.65
CA SER A 184 25.96 -2.56 -1.35
C SER A 184 25.24 -1.20 -1.43
N GLU A 185 24.31 -0.97 -0.50
CA GLU A 185 23.59 0.30 -0.37
C GLU A 185 24.49 1.44 0.17
N GLU A 186 25.78 1.16 0.40
CA GLU A 186 26.73 2.02 1.13
C GLU A 186 27.58 2.96 0.26
N LYS A 187 27.40 3.00 -1.06
CA LYS A 187 28.14 3.98 -1.88
C LYS A 187 27.43 5.32 -1.93
N ASP A 188 28.09 6.31 -1.32
CA ASP A 188 27.85 7.77 -1.34
C ASP A 188 27.95 8.42 -2.74
N GLY A 189 27.52 7.72 -3.80
CA GLY A 189 27.31 8.33 -5.11
C GLY A 189 25.93 8.99 -5.15
N ASP A 190 25.82 10.15 -5.80
CA ASP A 190 24.54 10.82 -6.00
C ASP A 190 23.65 9.97 -6.91
N GLN A 191 22.93 9.01 -6.33
CA GLN A 191 22.02 8.11 -7.05
C GLN A 191 20.90 8.86 -7.78
N SER A 192 20.73 10.17 -7.50
CA SER A 192 19.76 11.01 -8.18
C SER A 192 20.14 11.32 -9.65
N ASP A 193 21.42 11.23 -10.03
CA ASP A 193 21.87 11.40 -11.41
C ASP A 193 21.37 10.29 -12.36
N CYS A 194 21.01 9.13 -11.79
CA CYS A 194 20.53 7.99 -12.55
C CYS A 194 19.01 7.95 -12.73
N PHE A 195 18.27 8.87 -12.13
CA PHE A 195 16.82 8.94 -12.29
C PHE A 195 16.42 10.41 -12.44
N PRO A 196 16.53 11.00 -13.65
CA PRO A 196 16.04 12.35 -13.87
C PRO A 196 14.53 12.35 -13.59
N VAL A 197 14.15 12.96 -12.48
CA VAL A 197 12.76 13.22 -12.16
C VAL A 197 12.32 14.31 -13.13
N GLN A 198 11.48 13.97 -14.12
CA GLN A 198 10.87 15.00 -14.96
C GLN A 198 9.99 15.87 -14.07
N GLN A 199 10.29 17.17 -14.02
CA GLN A 199 9.48 18.19 -13.32
C GLN A 199 8.19 18.48 -14.06
#